data_AF-A0A1S3DST4-F1
#
_entry.id   AF-A0A1S3DST4-F1
#
_cell.length_a   1.000
_cell.length_b   1.000
_cell.length_c   1.000
_cell.angle_alpha   90.00
_cell.angle_beta   90.00
_cell.angle_gamma   90.00
#
_symmetry.space_group_name_H-M   'P 1'
#
loop_
_entity.id
_entity.type
_entity.pdbx_description
1 polymer ?
#
loop_
_entity_poly.entity_id
_entity_poly.type
_entity_poly.pdbx_seq_one_letter_code
_entity_poly.pdbx_strand_id
1 'polypeptide(L)'
;MRHHPNITSWKFRKGVKRAEKSNAIDNYILGTIGKDMDTKTWESFFDGPPPEPMTEKEKADFIYTLHGVSVASDAFFPFRDNIDRAVLEKWLPEFAIRDLTVATIALKYTQSNSVVYAKNGQVIGIGAGQQSRIHCTRLAGDKVDNWYMRHHPNITSWKFRKGVKRAEKSNAIDNYILGTIGKDMDTKTWESFFDGPPPEPMTEKEKADFIYTLHGVSVASDAFFPFRDNIDRAVLVS
;
A
#
# COMPACT_ATOMS: atom_id res chain seq x y z
N MET A 1 -3.48 -2.17 14.63
CA MET A 1 -3.93 -2.42 16.03
C MET A 1 -4.98 -1.42 16.53
N ARG A 2 -4.87 -0.09 16.30
CA ARG A 2 -5.86 0.91 16.79
C ARG A 2 -7.34 0.65 16.42
N HIS A 3 -7.56 -0.06 15.33
CA HIS A 3 -8.90 -0.42 14.82
C HIS A 3 -9.36 -1.82 15.26
N HIS A 4 -8.64 -2.48 16.17
CA HIS A 4 -9.05 -3.77 16.70
C HIS A 4 -10.40 -3.62 17.43
N PRO A 5 -11.38 -4.53 17.22
CA PRO A 5 -12.69 -4.48 17.88
C PRO A 5 -12.61 -4.25 19.38
N ASN A 6 -11.73 -5.00 20.07
CA ASN A 6 -11.36 -4.78 21.48
C ASN A 6 -11.02 -3.30 21.78
N ILE A 7 -10.06 -2.69 21.07
CA ILE A 7 -9.65 -1.29 21.28
C ILE A 7 -10.76 -0.28 20.95
N THR A 8 -11.49 -0.49 19.85
CA THR A 8 -12.57 0.42 19.44
C THR A 8 -13.78 0.38 20.39
N SER A 9 -13.92 -0.69 21.18
CA SER A 9 -15.00 -0.84 22.15
C SER A 9 -14.72 -0.16 23.50
N TRP A 10 -13.52 0.41 23.69
CA TRP A 10 -13.09 1.00 24.95
C TRP A 10 -13.95 2.17 25.40
N LYS A 11 -14.34 2.14 26.68
CA LYS A 11 -15.14 3.18 27.33
C LYS A 11 -14.24 4.08 28.17
N PHE A 12 -13.79 5.16 27.55
CA PHE A 12 -13.06 6.21 28.25
C PHE A 12 -14.00 7.02 29.16
N ARG A 13 -13.46 7.46 30.30
CA ARG A 13 -14.10 8.38 31.23
C ARG A 13 -14.56 9.65 30.53
N LYS A 14 -15.70 10.17 30.99
CA LYS A 14 -16.22 11.44 30.49
C LYS A 14 -15.23 12.58 30.78
N GLY A 15 -14.84 13.32 29.75
CA GLY A 15 -13.92 14.46 29.86
C GLY A 15 -12.48 14.21 29.38
N VAL A 16 -12.10 12.95 29.13
CA VAL A 16 -10.78 12.63 28.55
C VAL A 16 -10.69 13.19 27.13
N LYS A 17 -9.65 13.98 26.85
CA LYS A 17 -9.45 14.63 25.55
C LYS A 17 -9.05 13.61 24.49
N ARG A 18 -9.35 13.90 23.23
CA ARG A 18 -9.03 13.02 22.09
C ARG A 18 -7.54 12.66 22.01
N ALA A 19 -6.64 13.61 22.30
CA ALA A 19 -5.21 13.37 22.31
C ALA A 19 -4.79 12.38 23.41
N GLU A 20 -5.39 12.49 24.59
CA GLU A 20 -5.13 11.60 25.73
C GLU A 20 -5.63 10.19 25.44
N LYS A 21 -6.83 10.06 24.84
CA LYS A 21 -7.35 8.76 24.35
C LYS A 21 -6.39 8.12 23.35
N SER A 22 -5.88 8.90 22.39
CA SER A 22 -4.91 8.41 21.42
C SER A 22 -3.64 7.92 22.10
N ASN A 23 -3.06 8.73 23.00
CA ASN A 23 -1.84 8.39 23.71
C ASN A 23 -2.00 7.13 24.60
N ALA A 24 -3.16 6.98 25.25
CA ALA A 24 -3.47 5.81 26.05
C ALA A 24 -3.57 4.52 25.18
N ILE A 25 -4.15 4.62 23.99
CA ILE A 25 -4.21 3.52 23.02
C ILE A 25 -2.80 3.18 22.52
N ASP A 26 -1.98 4.18 22.22
CA ASP A 26 -0.60 3.97 21.75
C ASP A 26 0.23 3.23 22.79
N ASN A 27 0.19 3.67 24.05
CA ASN A 27 0.95 3.03 25.12
C ASN A 27 0.51 1.58 25.36
N TYR A 28 -0.79 1.28 25.18
CA TYR A 28 -1.29 -0.08 25.26
C TYR A 28 -0.81 -0.95 24.10
N ILE A 29 -0.89 -0.45 22.86
CA ILE A 29 -0.46 -1.19 21.67
C ILE A 29 1.04 -1.48 21.72
N LEU A 30 1.83 -0.51 22.16
CA LEU A 30 3.29 -0.59 22.24
C LEU A 30 3.78 -1.35 23.49
N GLY A 31 2.90 -1.71 24.42
CA GLY A 31 3.28 -2.36 25.67
C GLY A 31 4.16 -1.48 26.57
N THR A 32 3.97 -0.16 26.52
CA THR A 32 4.75 0.84 27.26
C THR A 32 4.03 1.39 28.50
N ILE A 33 2.85 0.86 28.83
CA ILE A 33 2.19 1.13 30.12
C ILE A 33 3.10 0.64 31.27
N GLY A 34 3.33 1.49 32.25
CA GLY A 34 4.30 1.28 33.34
C GLY A 34 5.75 1.62 32.98
N LYS A 35 6.03 2.02 31.73
CA LYS A 35 7.34 2.53 31.28
C LYS A 35 7.26 4.01 30.91
N ASP A 36 6.49 4.32 29.87
CA ASP A 36 6.38 5.67 29.29
C ASP A 36 5.15 6.41 29.80
N MET A 37 4.13 5.65 30.21
CA MET A 37 2.94 6.16 30.89
C MET A 37 2.74 5.37 32.18
N ASP A 38 2.69 6.08 33.31
CA ASP A 38 2.40 5.47 34.61
C ASP A 38 1.07 4.70 34.60
N THR A 39 1.06 3.52 35.23
CA THR A 39 -0.08 2.60 35.21
C THR A 39 -1.33 3.23 35.82
N LYS A 40 -1.20 3.96 36.94
CA LYS A 40 -2.35 4.62 37.58
C LYS A 40 -2.92 5.73 36.70
N THR A 41 -2.03 6.45 36.01
CA THR A 41 -2.43 7.48 35.05
C THR A 41 -3.22 6.87 33.89
N TRP A 42 -2.75 5.75 33.33
CA TRP A 42 -3.45 5.05 32.26
C TRP A 42 -4.81 4.49 32.71
N GLU A 43 -4.87 3.86 33.89
CA GLU A 43 -6.12 3.36 34.48
C GLU A 43 -7.14 4.47 34.76
N SER A 44 -6.67 5.67 35.10
CA SER A 44 -7.54 6.82 35.40
C SER A 44 -8.39 7.30 34.22
N PHE A 45 -8.03 6.89 32.99
CA PHE A 45 -8.76 7.24 31.78
C PHE A 45 -10.04 6.44 31.58
N PHE A 46 -10.32 5.42 32.39
CA PHE A 46 -11.48 4.54 32.24
C PHE A 46 -12.48 4.70 33.40
N ASP A 47 -13.77 4.53 33.09
CA ASP A 47 -14.84 4.42 34.10
C ASP A 47 -15.10 2.92 34.37
N GLY A 48 -14.24 2.31 35.17
CA GLY A 48 -14.29 0.87 35.48
C GLY A 48 -12.91 0.21 35.39
N PRO A 49 -12.85 -1.13 35.51
CA PRO A 49 -11.60 -1.85 35.30
C PRO A 49 -11.08 -1.57 33.88
N PRO A 50 -9.76 -1.38 33.71
CA PRO A 50 -9.20 -1.17 32.40
C PRO A 50 -9.44 -2.39 31.50
N PRO A 51 -9.43 -2.21 30.17
CA PRO A 51 -9.55 -3.31 29.22
C PRO A 51 -8.44 -4.34 29.44
N GLU A 52 -8.80 -5.63 29.35
CA GLU A 52 -7.81 -6.70 29.46
C GLU A 52 -6.76 -6.61 28.33
N PRO A 53 -5.48 -6.93 28.62
CA PRO A 53 -4.46 -7.01 27.59
C PRO A 53 -4.80 -8.09 26.56
N MET A 54 -4.73 -7.76 25.27
CA MET A 54 -4.81 -8.77 24.23
C MET A 54 -3.68 -9.77 24.40
N THR A 55 -4.00 -11.06 24.28
CA THR A 55 -3.01 -12.13 24.19
C THR A 55 -2.15 -11.97 22.94
N GLU A 56 -0.92 -12.47 22.98
CA GLU A 56 -0.03 -12.45 21.81
C GLU A 56 -0.66 -13.14 20.59
N LYS A 57 -1.51 -14.15 20.82
CA LYS A 57 -2.28 -14.82 19.77
C LYS A 57 -3.33 -13.89 19.15
N GLU A 58 -4.12 -13.16 19.94
CA GLU A 58 -5.12 -12.22 19.42
C GLU A 58 -4.48 -11.06 18.65
N LYS A 59 -3.32 -10.57 19.12
CA LYS A 59 -2.53 -9.57 18.40
C LYS A 59 -2.10 -10.10 17.04
N ALA A 60 -1.54 -11.31 17.01
CA ALA A 60 -1.11 -11.96 15.78
C ALA A 60 -2.30 -12.20 14.83
N ASP A 61 -3.39 -12.80 15.31
CA ASP A 61 -4.60 -13.06 14.54
C ASP A 61 -5.16 -11.77 13.93
N PHE A 62 -5.20 -10.67 14.69
CA PHE A 62 -5.63 -9.37 14.15
C PHE A 62 -4.65 -8.79 13.13
N ILE A 63 -3.33 -8.90 13.35
CA ILE A 63 -2.33 -8.50 12.34
C ILE A 63 -2.53 -9.31 11.05
N TYR A 64 -2.90 -10.59 11.15
CA TYR A 64 -3.25 -11.42 9.99
C TYR A 64 -4.57 -11.00 9.31
N THR A 65 -5.47 -10.29 10.01
CA THR A 65 -6.64 -9.65 9.40
C THR A 65 -6.35 -8.28 8.77
N LEU A 66 -5.17 -7.69 9.01
CA LEU A 66 -4.74 -6.47 8.32
C LEU A 66 -4.37 -6.82 6.87
N HIS A 67 -5.40 -6.94 6.03
CA HIS A 67 -5.23 -7.06 4.60
C HIS A 67 -4.91 -5.68 4.01
N GLY A 68 -3.87 -5.63 3.19
CA GLY A 68 -3.66 -4.51 2.28
C GLY A 68 -2.20 -4.12 2.13
N VAL A 69 -1.62 -3.48 3.14
CA VAL A 69 -0.34 -2.77 2.95
C VAL A 69 0.65 -3.05 4.07
N SER A 70 1.87 -3.38 3.69
CA SER A 70 3.03 -3.27 4.59
C SER A 70 3.87 -2.07 4.16
N VAL A 71 4.15 -1.15 5.09
CA VAL A 71 4.88 0.09 4.80
C VAL A 71 6.22 0.07 5.55
N ALA A 72 7.31 0.30 4.83
CA ALA A 72 8.59 0.66 5.41
C ALA A 72 8.99 2.08 4.97
N SER A 73 9.48 2.88 5.90
CA SER A 73 9.98 4.22 5.61
C SER A 73 11.20 4.44 6.47
N ASP A 74 12.34 4.69 5.84
CA ASP A 74 13.57 4.98 6.57
C ASP A 74 13.99 6.43 6.35
N ALA A 75 14.49 7.09 7.38
CA ALA A 75 15.13 8.40 7.27
C ALA A 75 16.65 8.29 7.08
N PHE A 76 17.22 7.08 7.22
CA PHE A 76 18.65 6.87 7.35
C PHE A 76 19.15 5.71 6.48
N PHE A 77 19.14 5.91 5.15
CA PHE A 77 19.55 4.93 4.14
C PHE A 77 18.71 3.63 4.16
N PRO A 78 18.51 2.98 3.00
CA PRO A 78 17.64 1.79 2.90
C PRO A 78 18.38 0.55 3.40
N PHE A 79 18.53 0.41 4.71
CA PHE A 79 18.99 -0.82 5.34
C PHE A 79 17.79 -1.69 5.74
N ARG A 80 18.06 -2.99 5.88
CA ARG A 80 17.06 -3.97 6.28
C ARG A 80 16.72 -3.87 7.77
N ASP A 81 17.39 -3.02 8.53
CA ASP A 81 17.29 -2.93 9.99
C ASP A 81 15.86 -2.65 10.49
N ASN A 82 15.11 -1.75 9.85
CA ASN A 82 13.71 -1.51 10.21
C ASN A 82 12.79 -2.70 9.88
N ILE A 83 13.09 -3.42 8.79
CA ILE A 83 12.39 -4.66 8.44
C ILE A 83 12.74 -5.73 9.47
N ASP A 84 14.02 -5.89 9.82
CA ASP A 84 14.51 -6.88 10.78
C ASP A 84 13.97 -6.63 12.18
N ARG A 85 13.84 -5.37 12.62
CA ARG A 85 13.13 -5.01 13.86
C ARG A 85 11.67 -5.44 13.81
N ALA A 86 10.95 -5.12 12.74
CA ALA A 86 9.56 -5.53 12.59
C ALA A 86 9.38 -7.07 12.51
N VAL A 87 10.38 -7.79 11.96
CA VAL A 87 10.45 -9.25 11.95
C VAL A 87 10.64 -9.81 13.36
N LEU A 88 11.57 -9.23 14.14
CA LEU A 88 11.83 -9.63 15.52
C LEU A 88 10.59 -9.48 16.41
N GLU A 89 9.83 -8.40 16.19
CA GLU A 89 8.57 -8.14 16.87
C GLU A 89 7.38 -8.97 16.31
N LYS A 90 7.61 -9.80 15.27
CA LYS A 90 6.59 -10.63 14.58
C LYS A 90 5.42 -9.83 14.01
N TRP A 91 5.66 -8.60 13.58
CA TRP A 91 4.61 -7.70 13.07
C TRP A 91 4.37 -7.81 11.56
N LEU A 92 5.23 -8.52 10.83
CA LEU A 92 5.14 -8.65 9.38
C LEU A 92 4.90 -10.09 8.95
N PRO A 93 3.94 -10.33 8.02
CA PRO A 93 3.79 -11.62 7.39
C PRO A 93 5.00 -11.91 6.48
N GLU A 94 5.28 -13.20 6.24
CA GLU A 94 6.49 -13.63 5.50
C GLU A 94 6.58 -13.03 4.09
N PHE A 95 5.45 -12.92 3.38
CA PHE A 95 5.42 -12.31 2.05
C PHE A 95 5.86 -10.84 2.08
N ALA A 96 5.51 -10.10 3.14
CA ALA A 96 5.85 -8.69 3.28
C ALA A 96 7.34 -8.50 3.55
N ILE A 97 7.98 -9.41 4.29
CA ILE A 97 9.44 -9.39 4.50
C ILE A 97 10.17 -9.50 3.15
N ARG A 98 9.75 -10.45 2.30
CA ARG A 98 10.30 -10.62 0.94
C ARG A 98 10.07 -9.36 0.10
N ASP A 99 8.84 -8.87 0.04
CA ASP A 99 8.46 -7.78 -0.86
C ASP A 99 9.08 -6.44 -0.41
N LEU A 100 9.14 -6.16 0.89
CA LEU A 100 9.86 -5.00 1.44
C LEU A 100 11.37 -5.11 1.19
N THR A 101 11.96 -6.31 1.27
CA THR A 101 13.39 -6.50 0.94
C THR A 101 13.66 -6.11 -0.51
N VAL A 102 12.82 -6.58 -1.45
CA VAL A 102 12.91 -6.21 -2.87
C VAL A 102 12.74 -4.70 -3.07
N ALA A 103 11.72 -4.11 -2.43
CA ALA A 103 11.43 -2.68 -2.54
C ALA A 103 12.58 -1.82 -2.02
N THR A 104 13.13 -2.15 -0.85
CA THR A 104 14.25 -1.43 -0.20
C THR A 104 15.54 -1.53 -1.02
N ILE A 105 15.85 -2.70 -1.59
CA ILE A 105 16.99 -2.85 -2.50
C ILE A 105 16.79 -1.98 -3.76
N ALA A 106 15.59 -1.98 -4.34
CA ALA A 106 15.31 -1.14 -5.51
C ALA A 106 15.48 0.36 -5.19
N LEU A 107 14.96 0.82 -4.05
CA LEU A 107 15.12 2.21 -3.58
C LEU A 107 16.59 2.61 -3.46
N LYS A 108 17.43 1.74 -2.90
CA LYS A 108 18.87 1.99 -2.72
C LYS A 108 19.58 2.40 -4.01
N TYR A 109 19.13 1.87 -5.13
CA TYR A 109 19.72 2.13 -6.45
C TYR A 109 18.86 3.04 -7.32
N THR A 110 17.84 3.68 -6.76
CA THR A 110 16.95 4.61 -7.46
C THR A 110 17.29 6.04 -7.10
N GLN A 111 17.24 6.95 -8.09
CA GLN A 111 17.48 8.36 -7.85
C GLN A 111 16.41 8.96 -6.92
N SER A 112 16.85 9.60 -5.84
CA SER A 112 15.97 10.24 -4.87
C SER A 112 15.25 11.48 -5.42
N ASN A 113 14.07 11.83 -4.91
CA ASN A 113 13.26 11.03 -3.97
C ASN A 113 12.56 9.88 -4.68
N SER A 114 12.50 8.73 -4.02
CA SER A 114 11.95 7.49 -4.58
C SER A 114 10.98 6.76 -3.65
N VAL A 115 9.97 6.14 -4.25
CA VAL A 115 8.96 5.30 -3.60
C VAL A 115 8.77 4.06 -4.47
N VAL A 116 8.80 2.88 -3.86
CA VAL A 116 8.71 1.59 -4.55
C VAL A 116 7.57 0.77 -3.95
N TYR A 117 6.72 0.23 -4.82
CA TYR A 117 5.74 -0.78 -4.51
C TYR A 117 6.23 -2.14 -5.03
N ALA A 118 6.14 -3.16 -4.20
CA ALA A 118 6.52 -4.53 -4.52
C ALA A 118 5.44 -5.52 -4.11
N LYS A 119 5.33 -6.60 -4.88
CA LYS A 119 4.41 -7.70 -4.66
C LYS A 119 4.98 -8.97 -5.26
N ASN A 120 4.84 -10.10 -4.58
CA ASN A 120 5.25 -11.41 -5.12
C ASN A 120 6.73 -11.47 -5.54
N GLY A 121 7.60 -10.76 -4.82
CA GLY A 121 9.05 -10.75 -5.05
C GLY A 121 9.51 -9.88 -6.21
N GLN A 122 8.64 -9.00 -6.74
CA GLN A 122 8.97 -8.09 -7.83
C GLN A 122 8.49 -6.67 -7.55
N VAL A 123 9.15 -5.69 -8.17
CA VAL A 123 8.68 -4.30 -8.23
C VAL A 123 7.49 -4.22 -9.18
N ILE A 124 6.40 -3.62 -8.71
CA ILE A 124 5.17 -3.39 -9.50
C ILE A 124 4.89 -1.91 -9.76
N GLY A 125 5.53 -1.01 -9.00
CA GLY A 125 5.45 0.44 -9.21
C GLY A 125 6.67 1.13 -8.62
N ILE A 126 7.22 2.12 -9.33
CA ILE A 126 8.41 2.86 -8.88
C ILE A 126 8.36 4.32 -9.30
N GLY A 127 8.56 5.21 -8.33
CA GLY A 127 8.80 6.63 -8.55
C GLY A 127 10.27 6.96 -8.32
N ALA A 128 10.83 7.79 -9.19
CA ALA A 128 12.23 8.16 -9.20
C ALA A 128 12.39 9.66 -9.50
N GLY A 129 13.37 10.30 -8.87
CA GLY A 129 13.77 11.68 -9.13
C GLY A 129 12.72 12.74 -8.82
N GLN A 130 11.71 12.41 -8.00
CA GLN A 130 10.64 13.37 -7.68
C GLN A 130 11.08 14.33 -6.56
N GLN A 131 10.58 15.56 -6.60
CA GLN A 131 10.88 16.56 -5.55
C GLN A 131 9.93 16.42 -4.34
N SER A 132 8.66 16.10 -4.59
CA SER A 132 7.63 15.95 -3.57
C SER A 132 7.39 14.48 -3.24
N ARG A 133 7.34 14.14 -1.95
CA ARG A 133 7.11 12.78 -1.46
C ARG A 133 5.76 12.22 -1.91
N ILE A 134 4.68 12.99 -1.71
CA ILE A 134 3.34 12.57 -2.13
C ILE A 134 3.22 12.45 -3.66
N HIS A 135 3.91 13.29 -4.43
CA HIS A 135 3.93 13.14 -5.89
C HIS A 135 4.65 11.86 -6.31
N CYS A 136 5.75 11.52 -5.63
CA CYS A 136 6.44 10.25 -5.84
C CYS A 136 5.55 9.05 -5.51
N THR A 137 4.85 9.10 -4.38
CA THR A 137 3.92 8.06 -3.95
C THR A 137 2.76 7.87 -4.94
N ARG A 138 2.18 8.96 -5.45
CA ARG A 138 1.13 8.93 -6.48
C ARG A 138 1.66 8.35 -7.79
N LEU A 139 2.77 8.87 -8.31
CA LEU A 139 3.36 8.39 -9.56
C LEU A 139 3.73 6.90 -9.49
N ALA A 140 4.30 6.45 -8.37
CA ALA A 140 4.63 5.06 -8.16
C ALA A 140 3.35 4.19 -8.05
N GLY A 141 2.31 4.69 -7.37
CA GLY A 141 1.01 4.04 -7.27
C GLY A 141 0.28 3.93 -8.60
N ASP A 142 0.32 4.96 -9.46
CA ASP A 142 -0.35 4.94 -10.77
C ASP A 142 0.29 3.90 -11.70
N LYS A 143 1.59 3.60 -11.49
CA LYS A 143 2.25 2.47 -12.15
C LYS A 143 1.76 1.12 -11.62
N VAL A 144 1.43 1.02 -10.34
CA VAL A 144 0.78 -0.18 -9.77
C VAL A 144 -0.59 -0.39 -10.40
N ASP A 145 -1.39 0.68 -10.50
CA ASP A 145 -2.70 0.63 -11.16
C ASP A 145 -2.57 0.08 -12.58
N ASN A 146 -1.65 0.64 -13.37
CA ASN A 146 -1.41 0.18 -14.73
C ASN A 146 -0.91 -1.28 -14.78
N TRP A 147 0.07 -1.63 -13.93
CA TRP A 147 0.55 -3.01 -13.83
C TRP A 147 -0.57 -3.99 -13.51
N TYR A 148 -1.45 -3.66 -12.57
CA TYR A 148 -2.52 -4.56 -12.17
C TYR A 148 -3.61 -4.63 -13.23
N MET A 149 -4.03 -3.51 -13.81
CA MET A 149 -5.02 -3.45 -14.89
C MET A 149 -4.65 -4.31 -16.10
N ARG A 150 -3.36 -4.53 -16.38
CA ARG A 150 -2.91 -5.48 -17.42
C ARG A 150 -3.36 -6.92 -17.20
N HIS A 151 -3.73 -7.28 -15.97
CA HIS A 151 -4.26 -8.58 -15.59
C HIS A 151 -5.79 -8.65 -15.65
N HIS A 152 -6.47 -7.54 -15.99
CA HIS A 152 -7.91 -7.51 -16.08
C HIS A 152 -8.41 -8.55 -17.12
N PRO A 153 -9.45 -9.37 -16.82
CA PRO A 153 -9.95 -10.40 -17.74
C PRO A 153 -10.31 -9.86 -19.14
N ASN A 154 -10.89 -8.66 -19.21
CA ASN A 154 -11.12 -7.95 -20.48
C ASN A 154 -9.81 -7.81 -21.28
N ILE A 155 -8.74 -7.29 -20.68
CA ILE A 155 -7.46 -7.03 -21.37
C ILE A 155 -6.75 -8.34 -21.76
N THR A 156 -6.70 -9.31 -20.84
CA THR A 156 -6.02 -10.59 -21.10
C THR A 156 -6.70 -11.45 -22.17
N SER A 157 -7.99 -11.20 -22.45
CA SER A 157 -8.76 -11.92 -23.47
C SER A 157 -8.66 -11.33 -24.88
N TRP A 158 -7.93 -10.22 -25.06
CA TRP A 158 -7.82 -9.53 -26.34
C TRP A 158 -7.20 -10.38 -27.45
N LYS A 159 -7.83 -10.29 -28.62
CA LYS A 159 -7.39 -10.97 -29.85
C LYS A 159 -6.72 -9.98 -30.79
N PHE A 160 -5.42 -9.83 -30.63
CA PHE A 160 -4.60 -9.07 -31.57
C PHE A 160 -4.51 -9.77 -32.93
N ARG A 161 -4.46 -8.99 -34.01
CA ARG A 161 -4.26 -9.51 -35.35
C ARG A 161 -2.94 -10.26 -35.49
N LYS A 162 -2.89 -11.17 -36.45
CA LYS A 162 -1.63 -11.86 -36.79
C LYS A 162 -0.58 -10.84 -37.24
N GLY A 163 0.63 -10.94 -36.70
CA GLY A 163 1.77 -10.10 -37.07
C GLY A 163 2.05 -8.91 -36.14
N VAL A 164 1.16 -8.56 -35.21
CA VAL A 164 1.43 -7.52 -34.20
C VAL A 164 2.54 -7.98 -33.25
N LYS A 165 3.61 -7.19 -33.16
CA LYS A 165 4.77 -7.46 -32.31
C LYS A 165 4.43 -7.26 -30.84
N ARG A 166 5.18 -7.92 -29.97
CA ARG A 166 4.99 -7.83 -28.51
C ARG A 166 5.03 -6.38 -27.98
N ALA A 167 5.94 -5.56 -28.51
CA ALA A 167 6.06 -4.15 -28.13
C ALA A 167 4.82 -3.33 -28.52
N GLU A 168 4.26 -3.58 -29.70
CA GLU A 168 3.04 -2.92 -30.18
C GLU A 168 1.84 -3.32 -29.32
N LYS A 169 1.70 -4.62 -29.00
CA LYS A 169 0.66 -5.10 -28.07
C LYS A 169 0.76 -4.43 -26.70
N SER A 170 1.97 -4.32 -26.17
CA SER A 170 2.23 -3.65 -24.89
C SER A 170 1.77 -2.20 -24.93
N ASN A 171 2.20 -1.45 -25.95
CA ASN A 171 1.86 -0.04 -26.11
C ASN A 171 0.35 0.17 -26.29
N ALA A 172 -0.32 -0.72 -27.05
CA ALA A 172 -1.77 -0.67 -27.23
C ALA A 172 -2.54 -0.86 -25.92
N ILE A 173 -2.09 -1.79 -25.07
CA ILE A 173 -2.67 -2.00 -23.73
C ILE A 173 -2.44 -0.78 -22.85
N ASP A 174 -1.22 -0.24 -22.83
CA ASP A 174 -0.88 0.91 -21.99
C ASP A 174 -1.72 2.14 -22.37
N ASN A 175 -1.89 2.42 -23.67
CA ASN A 175 -2.74 3.52 -24.16
C ASN A 175 -4.21 3.34 -23.77
N TYR A 176 -4.71 2.12 -23.79
CA TYR A 176 -6.08 1.82 -23.41
C TYR A 176 -6.31 2.02 -21.90
N ILE A 177 -5.41 1.50 -21.06
CA ILE A 177 -5.50 1.65 -19.60
C ILE A 177 -5.43 3.13 -19.20
N LEU A 178 -4.47 3.85 -19.77
CA LEU A 178 -4.21 5.27 -19.49
C LEU A 178 -5.23 6.23 -20.14
N GLY A 179 -6.12 5.73 -21.01
CA GLY A 179 -7.08 6.57 -21.72
C GLY A 179 -6.42 7.57 -22.68
N THR A 180 -5.31 7.18 -23.31
CA THR A 180 -4.52 8.02 -24.23
C THR A 180 -4.64 7.61 -25.70
N ILE A 181 -5.57 6.69 -26.01
CA ILE A 181 -6.02 6.46 -27.40
C ILE A 181 -6.60 7.77 -27.97
N GLY A 182 -6.15 8.15 -29.16
CA GLY A 182 -6.45 9.43 -29.80
C GLY A 182 -5.57 10.60 -29.33
N LYS A 183 -4.67 10.39 -28.37
CA LYS A 183 -3.70 11.39 -27.89
C LYS A 183 -2.27 10.96 -28.20
N ASP A 184 -1.82 9.88 -27.56
CA ASP A 184 -0.45 9.36 -27.70
C ASP A 184 -0.35 8.33 -28.83
N MET A 185 -1.47 7.68 -29.14
CA MET A 185 -1.62 6.76 -30.27
C MET A 185 -2.87 7.12 -31.05
N ASP A 186 -2.74 7.29 -32.36
CA ASP A 186 -3.89 7.52 -33.25
C ASP A 186 -4.91 6.37 -33.17
N THR A 187 -6.20 6.72 -33.13
CA THR A 187 -7.30 5.77 -32.96
C THR A 187 -7.32 4.71 -34.06
N LYS A 188 -7.12 5.10 -35.33
CA LYS A 188 -7.13 4.14 -36.45
C LYS A 188 -5.95 3.16 -36.35
N THR A 189 -4.81 3.66 -35.89
CA THR A 189 -3.63 2.82 -35.64
C THR A 189 -3.92 1.78 -34.56
N TRP A 190 -4.51 2.20 -33.44
CA TRP A 190 -4.87 1.31 -32.33
C TRP A 190 -5.91 0.27 -32.76
N GLU A 191 -6.97 0.69 -33.44
CA GLU A 191 -8.01 -0.20 -33.99
C GLU A 191 -7.45 -1.22 -34.98
N SER A 192 -6.44 -0.82 -35.77
CA SER A 192 -5.81 -1.72 -36.75
C SER A 192 -5.09 -2.92 -36.12
N PHE A 193 -4.84 -2.92 -34.81
CA PHE A 193 -4.20 -4.04 -34.12
C PHE A 193 -5.11 -5.23 -33.87
N PHE A 194 -6.41 -5.15 -34.15
CA PHE A 194 -7.39 -6.20 -33.84
C PHE A 194 -7.97 -6.82 -35.11
N ASP A 195 -8.15 -8.16 -35.11
CA ASP A 195 -8.89 -8.89 -36.14
C ASP A 195 -10.38 -8.92 -35.73
N GLY A 196 -11.05 -7.77 -35.75
CA GLY A 196 -12.44 -7.63 -35.30
C GLY A 196 -12.72 -6.27 -34.67
N PRO A 197 -13.94 -6.06 -34.12
CA PRO A 197 -14.24 -4.84 -33.39
C PRO A 197 -13.25 -4.69 -32.23
N PRO A 198 -12.69 -3.49 -32.02
CA PRO A 198 -11.80 -3.26 -30.90
C PRO A 198 -12.53 -3.44 -29.56
N PRO A 199 -11.80 -3.74 -28.48
CA PRO A 199 -12.36 -3.80 -27.13
C PRO A 199 -13.06 -2.50 -26.74
N GLU A 200 -14.23 -2.60 -26.12
CA GLU A 200 -14.93 -1.43 -25.59
C GLU A 200 -14.13 -0.76 -24.46
N PRO A 201 -14.14 0.57 -24.34
CA PRO A 201 -13.52 1.27 -23.22
C PRO A 201 -14.15 0.87 -21.89
N MET A 202 -13.33 0.52 -20.89
CA MET A 202 -13.81 0.35 -19.52
C MET A 202 -14.19 1.70 -18.92
N THR A 203 -15.29 1.72 -18.18
CA THR A 203 -15.67 2.83 -17.33
C THR A 203 -14.67 3.00 -16.20
N GLU A 204 -14.54 4.22 -15.68
CA GLU A 204 -13.68 4.50 -14.52
C GLU A 204 -14.10 3.70 -13.28
N LYS A 205 -15.39 3.38 -13.16
CA LYS A 205 -15.90 2.52 -12.09
C LYS A 205 -15.39 1.09 -12.21
N GLU A 206 -15.44 0.49 -13.39
CA GLU A 206 -14.94 -0.88 -13.60
C GLU A 206 -13.43 -0.98 -13.31
N LYS A 207 -12.67 0.04 -13.71
CA LYS A 207 -11.24 0.14 -13.39
C LYS A 207 -11.03 0.20 -11.87
N ALA A 208 -11.76 1.09 -11.19
CA ALA A 208 -11.66 1.25 -9.74
C ALA A 208 -12.06 -0.02 -8.98
N ASP A 209 -13.16 -0.65 -9.37
CA ASP A 209 -13.67 -1.89 -8.78
C ASP A 209 -12.65 -3.03 -8.94
N PHE A 210 -11.99 -3.12 -10.11
CA PHE A 210 -10.93 -4.10 -10.31
C PHE A 210 -9.70 -3.79 -9.48
N ILE A 211 -9.19 -2.55 -9.49
CA ILE A 211 -8.03 -2.12 -8.69
C ILE A 211 -8.25 -2.41 -7.20
N TYR A 212 -9.47 -2.23 -6.69
CA TYR A 212 -9.83 -2.51 -5.30
C TYR A 212 -9.63 -3.98 -4.89
N THR A 213 -9.55 -4.91 -5.85
CA THR A 213 -9.24 -6.33 -5.58
C THR A 213 -7.75 -6.63 -5.38
N LEU A 214 -6.87 -5.65 -5.65
CA LEU A 214 -5.44 -5.80 -5.43
C LEU A 214 -5.16 -5.80 -3.93
N HIS A 215 -4.70 -6.95 -3.42
CA HIS A 215 -4.36 -7.11 -2.01
C HIS A 215 -2.92 -7.54 -1.77
N GLY A 216 -2.29 -7.13 -0.68
CA GLY A 216 -0.99 -7.65 -0.23
C GLY A 216 0.14 -7.06 -1.06
N VAL A 217 0.21 -5.73 -1.09
CA VAL A 217 1.30 -4.96 -1.68
C VAL A 217 2.15 -4.38 -0.56
N SER A 218 3.47 -4.40 -0.75
CA SER A 218 4.41 -3.73 0.14
C SER A 218 4.90 -2.43 -0.48
N VAL A 219 4.99 -1.37 0.30
CA VAL A 219 5.51 -0.07 -0.13
C VAL A 219 6.70 0.34 0.73
N ALA A 220 7.74 0.84 0.07
CA ALA A 220 8.91 1.40 0.72
C ALA A 220 9.18 2.83 0.20
N SER A 221 9.76 3.68 1.05
CA SER A 221 10.19 5.04 0.71
C SER A 221 11.63 5.29 1.17
N ASP A 222 12.43 5.98 0.33
CA ASP A 222 13.84 6.31 0.63
C ASP A 222 14.03 7.44 1.65
N ALA A 223 12.95 8.13 2.03
CA ALA A 223 12.91 9.04 3.19
C ALA A 223 11.58 8.90 3.93
N PHE A 224 11.45 9.55 5.09
CA PHE A 224 10.22 9.58 5.89
C PHE A 224 9.01 10.13 5.11
N PHE A 225 7.81 9.61 5.38
CA PHE A 225 6.56 10.21 4.91
C PHE A 225 6.20 11.42 5.78
N PRO A 226 6.11 12.64 5.21
CA PRO A 226 5.85 13.84 6.00
C PRO A 226 4.40 13.94 6.47
N PHE A 227 3.46 13.38 5.70
CA PHE A 227 2.03 13.44 5.97
C PHE A 227 1.32 12.13 5.62
N ARG A 228 0.12 11.97 6.20
CA ARG A 228 -0.75 10.80 6.07
C ARG A 228 -1.20 10.52 4.63
N ASP A 229 -1.28 11.55 3.78
CA ASP A 229 -1.70 11.44 2.38
C ASP A 229 -0.92 10.37 1.57
N ASN A 230 0.33 10.11 1.94
CA ASN A 230 1.13 9.03 1.36
C ASN A 230 0.56 7.64 1.70
N ILE A 231 0.13 7.46 2.95
CA ILE A 231 -0.52 6.23 3.41
C ILE A 231 -1.90 6.11 2.77
N ASP A 232 -2.68 7.19 2.73
CA ASP A 232 -4.00 7.18 2.11
C ASP A 232 -3.91 6.80 0.61
N ARG A 233 -2.88 7.26 -0.11
CA ARG A 233 -2.62 6.84 -1.51
C ARG A 233 -2.14 5.40 -1.62
N ALA A 234 -1.28 4.95 -0.71
CA ALA A 234 -0.75 3.59 -0.73
C ALA A 234 -1.88 2.57 -0.55
N VAL A 235 -2.82 2.83 0.36
CA VAL A 235 -4.00 1.98 0.64
C VAL A 235 -4.90 1.76 -0.58
N LEU A 236 -4.89 2.66 -1.56
CA LEU A 236 -5.71 2.50 -2.77
C LEU A 236 -5.21 1.40 -3.71
N VAL A 237 -3.96 0.92 -3.56
CA VAL A 237 -3.29 0.01 -4.51
C VAL A 237 -2.71 -1.21 -3.81
N SER A 238 -3.38 -1.68 -2.76
CA SER A 238 -2.76 -2.55 -1.79
C SER A 238 -3.74 -3.37 -1.00
#